data_AF-A0AA88MB90-F1
#
_entry.id   AF-A0AA88MB90-F1
#
_cell.length_a   1.000
_cell.length_b   1.000
_cell.length_c   1.000
_cell.angle_alpha   90.00
_cell.angle_beta   90.00
_cell.angle_gamma   90.00
#
_symmetry.space_group_name_H-M   'P 1'
#
loop_
_entity.id
_entity.type
_entity.pdbx_description
1 polymer ?
#
loop_
_entity_poly.entity_id
_entity_poly.type
_entity_poly.pdbx_seq_one_letter_code
_entity_poly.pdbx_strand_id
1 'polypeptide(L)'
;MPPSNELHVTICPKGKRPKPICIGSGKYKCQFCSRMGEYAALVAHIQTHEKTAIEFQEKKIYKCNLGCSKSSHYHCCCCKRTIISRNYFTEHIHKCALSLNMQLHAPCSSSLVPSTTTASSNGFTSPINTSVPICSDSNGSDPQCSEDGATGSLNVLDIKVKSPSPPSSPTSLTAPVPPFNCQDILMSVNPMHNICTGSLKVLTSRPKRITCCFCNLILNKKNIKVHIQRRHMSDNPDLLQTNGINHTPVTSGNMEDLVAEGITLKMLNDARETVMSSPLGVIKTPMILLSQTTLPLQVPCNAYLKLENMQRTGSFKIRGVANQFARRSRGDHFVTMSAGNYGKSFAYASKHYGTKGKVVMPETAPISRSLLIQSFGIEVERVPTTCLLDVVHRCVQEEKMTFLHSYNDLDLIAGHASLGFEILEMLPNPDVVVVCCGGGGLLAGVAAVIKLSGCEDTRIYGVEPEGACTMYKSFIEKKPVGMDSKSVASGLAPPFAGALPYAMCQKYVEEIVLVTDDEIRSAVSALYKAGLVVEPSGSAAFAALINSKIPDVIGKNVVVILSGGNVGKDELTSFPD
;
A
#
# COMPACT_ATOMS: atom_id res chain seq x y z
N MET A 1 0.36 44.06 -0.98
CA MET A 1 1.25 43.50 -2.02
C MET A 1 1.74 42.16 -1.51
N PRO A 2 1.81 41.09 -2.33
CA PRO A 2 2.30 39.79 -1.86
C PRO A 2 3.83 39.71 -1.93
N PRO A 3 4.47 39.26 -0.84
CA PRO A 3 5.67 38.45 -1.00
C PRO A 3 5.67 37.23 -0.06
N SER A 4 5.51 36.02 -0.60
CA SER A 4 6.29 34.83 -0.23
C SER A 4 5.81 33.58 -1.00
N ASN A 5 6.72 32.99 -1.77
CA ASN A 5 6.75 31.60 -2.27
C ASN A 5 5.52 30.93 -2.93
N GLU A 6 4.38 31.60 -3.15
CA GLU A 6 3.32 31.02 -3.97
C GLU A 6 3.74 30.89 -5.44
N LEU A 7 3.52 29.70 -6.02
CA LEU A 7 3.63 29.47 -7.46
C LEU A 7 2.48 30.21 -8.18
N HIS A 8 2.70 31.49 -8.50
CA HIS A 8 1.78 32.36 -9.26
C HIS A 8 1.42 31.85 -10.68
N VAL A 9 1.88 30.65 -11.04
CA VAL A 9 1.69 30.00 -12.33
C VAL A 9 1.14 28.61 -12.08
N THR A 10 -0.14 28.41 -12.38
CA THR A 10 -0.72 27.06 -12.36
C THR A 10 -0.15 26.26 -13.53
N ILE A 11 0.38 25.07 -13.23
CA ILE A 11 0.91 24.14 -14.22
C ILE A 11 0.17 22.81 -14.08
N CYS A 12 -0.50 22.36 -15.14
CA CYS A 12 -1.22 21.08 -15.18
C CYS A 12 -0.52 20.09 -16.13
N PRO A 13 -0.46 18.80 -15.81
CA PRO A 13 -0.04 17.78 -16.78
C PRO A 13 -0.96 17.78 -18.01
N LYS A 14 -0.39 17.56 -19.20
CA LYS A 14 -1.12 17.47 -20.46
C LYS A 14 -2.20 16.38 -20.37
N GLY A 15 -3.36 16.65 -20.98
CA GLY A 15 -4.54 15.76 -20.92
C GLY A 15 -5.35 15.81 -19.61
N LYS A 16 -4.81 16.28 -18.47
CA LYS A 16 -5.62 16.45 -17.24
C LYS A 16 -6.49 17.70 -17.33
N ARG A 17 -7.82 17.53 -17.18
CA ARG A 17 -8.76 18.66 -17.10
C ARG A 17 -8.77 19.27 -15.69
N PRO A 18 -8.55 20.58 -15.53
CA PRO A 18 -8.69 21.25 -14.22
C PRO A 18 -10.15 21.19 -13.73
N LYS A 19 -10.35 21.05 -12.42
CA LYS A 19 -11.69 20.99 -11.80
C LYS A 19 -11.96 22.26 -10.98
N PRO A 20 -13.20 22.80 -10.99
CA PRO A 20 -13.57 23.88 -10.07
C PRO A 20 -13.34 23.48 -8.61
N ILE A 21 -12.85 24.40 -7.77
CA ILE A 21 -12.64 24.17 -6.34
C ILE A 21 -13.98 24.39 -5.63
N CYS A 22 -14.44 23.43 -4.82
CA CYS A 22 -15.64 23.62 -4.00
C CYS A 22 -15.37 24.62 -2.88
N ILE A 23 -16.31 25.54 -2.64
CA ILE A 23 -16.21 26.59 -1.61
C ILE A 23 -17.42 26.60 -0.66
N GLY A 24 -18.20 25.51 -0.66
CA GLY A 24 -19.43 25.37 0.13
C GLY A 24 -20.70 25.80 -0.61
N SER A 25 -21.85 25.39 -0.06
CA SER A 25 -23.20 25.80 -0.50
C SER A 25 -23.48 25.65 -2.01
N GLY A 26 -23.00 24.56 -2.61
CA GLY A 26 -23.16 24.27 -4.05
C GLY A 26 -22.37 25.18 -5.00
N LYS A 27 -21.59 26.14 -4.45
CA LYS A 27 -20.78 27.07 -5.22
C LYS A 27 -19.35 26.55 -5.36
N TYR A 28 -18.76 26.88 -6.50
CA TYR A 28 -17.38 26.56 -6.84
C TYR A 28 -16.63 27.84 -7.22
N LYS A 29 -15.30 27.75 -7.26
CA LYS A 29 -14.38 28.81 -7.70
C LYS A 29 -13.47 28.29 -8.81
N CYS A 30 -13.15 29.14 -9.77
CA CYS A 30 -12.16 28.85 -10.82
C CYS A 30 -10.75 28.75 -10.20
N GLN A 31 -9.94 27.81 -10.67
CA GLN A 31 -8.53 27.70 -10.25
C GLN A 31 -7.66 28.86 -10.78
N PHE A 32 -8.08 29.51 -11.88
CA PHE A 32 -7.25 30.41 -12.69
C PHE A 32 -7.64 31.89 -12.57
N CYS A 33 -8.73 32.22 -11.88
CA CYS A 33 -9.21 33.58 -11.68
C CYS A 33 -10.23 33.64 -10.52
N SER A 34 -10.72 34.85 -10.21
CA SER A 34 -11.71 35.10 -9.16
C SER A 34 -13.15 34.66 -9.47
N ARG A 35 -13.44 34.07 -10.64
CA ARG A 35 -14.82 33.72 -11.03
C ARG A 35 -15.38 32.58 -10.18
N MET A 36 -16.61 32.75 -9.70
CA MET A 36 -17.36 31.80 -8.88
C MET A 36 -18.73 31.50 -9.51
N GLY A 37 -19.35 30.38 -9.17
CA GLY A 37 -20.64 29.97 -9.72
C GLY A 37 -20.94 28.48 -9.53
N GLU A 38 -21.93 27.96 -10.26
CA GLU A 38 -22.25 26.54 -10.30
C GLU A 38 -21.19 25.72 -11.06
N TYR A 39 -21.11 24.42 -10.75
CA TYR A 39 -20.10 23.52 -11.30
C TYR A 39 -20.07 23.50 -12.84
N ALA A 40 -21.24 23.33 -13.49
CA ALA A 40 -21.34 23.23 -14.95
C ALA A 40 -20.86 24.52 -15.66
N ALA A 41 -21.29 25.68 -15.18
CA ALA A 41 -20.88 26.98 -15.70
C ALA A 41 -19.37 27.21 -15.53
N LEU A 42 -18.79 26.76 -14.41
CA LEU A 42 -17.35 26.89 -14.16
C LEU A 42 -16.50 25.91 -14.97
N VAL A 43 -16.97 24.70 -15.26
CA VAL A 43 -16.29 23.76 -16.18
C VAL A 43 -16.18 24.39 -17.57
N ALA A 44 -17.26 24.99 -18.08
CA ALA A 44 -17.24 25.71 -19.36
C ALA A 44 -16.31 26.93 -19.32
N HIS A 45 -16.28 27.68 -18.21
CA HIS A 45 -15.36 28.81 -18.06
C HIS A 45 -13.89 28.37 -18.01
N ILE A 46 -13.57 27.26 -17.34
CA ILE A 46 -12.19 26.74 -17.26
C ILE A 46 -11.61 26.45 -18.66
N GLN A 47 -12.44 25.96 -19.59
CA GLN A 47 -12.03 25.74 -20.99
C GLN A 47 -11.61 27.04 -21.72
N THR A 48 -12.07 28.21 -21.28
CA THR A 48 -11.62 29.49 -21.85
C THR A 48 -10.17 29.83 -21.48
N HIS A 49 -9.68 29.37 -20.33
CA HIS A 49 -8.29 29.55 -19.90
C HIS A 49 -7.33 28.61 -20.65
N GLU A 50 -7.81 27.46 -21.17
CA GLU A 50 -6.97 26.57 -21.99
C GLU A 50 -6.55 27.23 -23.32
N LYS A 51 -7.38 28.12 -23.90
CA LYS A 51 -7.06 28.84 -25.15
C LYS A 51 -5.86 29.77 -25.00
N THR A 52 -5.67 30.32 -23.79
CA THR A 52 -4.57 31.23 -23.45
C THR A 52 -3.41 30.55 -22.72
N ALA A 53 -3.47 29.24 -22.52
CA ALA A 53 -2.37 28.45 -21.98
C ALA A 53 -1.29 28.17 -23.03
N ILE A 54 -0.07 27.91 -22.56
CA ILE A 54 1.09 27.51 -23.37
C ILE A 54 1.43 26.06 -23.02
N GLU A 55 1.64 25.22 -24.03
CA GLU A 55 2.17 23.86 -23.82
C GLU A 55 3.70 23.90 -23.84
N PHE A 56 4.32 23.26 -22.86
CA PHE A 56 5.77 23.10 -22.75
C PHE A 56 6.06 21.74 -22.11
N GLN A 57 6.72 20.85 -22.86
CA GLN A 57 6.80 19.42 -22.54
C GLN A 57 5.37 18.83 -22.30
N GLU A 58 5.24 17.81 -21.45
CA GLU A 58 3.95 17.23 -21.06
C GLU A 58 3.17 18.08 -20.03
N LYS A 59 3.30 19.42 -20.10
CA LYS A 59 2.66 20.36 -19.18
C LYS A 59 1.99 21.54 -19.90
N LYS A 60 0.84 21.97 -19.37
CA LYS A 60 0.12 23.19 -19.73
C LYS A 60 0.36 24.27 -18.68
N ILE A 61 0.85 25.42 -19.11
CA ILE A 61 1.18 26.58 -18.28
C ILE A 61 0.14 27.67 -18.54
N TYR A 62 -0.56 28.09 -17.49
CA TYR A 62 -1.66 29.06 -17.61
C TYR A 62 -1.20 30.50 -17.36
N LYS A 63 -1.87 31.46 -18.02
CA LYS A 63 -1.62 32.89 -17.88
C LYS A 63 -2.09 33.39 -16.50
N CYS A 64 -1.31 34.22 -15.84
CA CYS A 64 -1.67 34.79 -14.54
C CYS A 64 -2.79 35.83 -14.67
N ASN A 65 -3.82 35.68 -13.84
CA ASN A 65 -4.94 36.62 -13.69
C ASN A 65 -5.15 37.07 -12.24
N LEU A 66 -4.14 36.92 -11.37
CA LEU A 66 -4.21 37.24 -9.93
C LEU A 66 -3.95 38.73 -9.62
N GLY A 67 -4.14 39.63 -10.58
CA GLY A 67 -4.05 41.09 -10.39
C GLY A 67 -2.65 41.64 -10.06
N CYS A 68 -1.59 40.83 -10.08
CA CYS A 68 -0.22 41.24 -9.79
C CYS A 68 0.43 42.16 -10.84
N SER A 69 -0.26 42.46 -11.96
CA SER A 69 0.08 43.57 -12.85
C SER A 69 -1.18 44.07 -13.61
N LYS A 70 -1.08 45.25 -14.23
CA LYS A 70 -2.16 45.90 -14.98
C LYS A 70 -2.61 45.15 -16.26
N SER A 71 -1.85 44.16 -16.71
CA SER A 71 -2.16 43.37 -17.91
C SER A 71 -1.92 41.88 -17.65
N SER A 72 -2.75 40.99 -18.18
CA SER A 72 -2.51 39.54 -18.04
C SER A 72 -1.14 39.17 -18.61
N HIS A 73 -0.39 38.36 -17.90
CA HIS A 73 1.00 38.01 -18.21
C HIS A 73 1.34 36.59 -17.73
N TYR A 74 2.54 36.11 -18.01
CA TYR A 74 3.08 34.84 -17.53
C TYR A 74 4.28 35.13 -16.62
N HIS A 75 4.52 34.31 -15.60
CA HIS A 75 5.80 34.33 -14.88
C HIS A 75 6.61 33.10 -15.30
N CYS A 76 7.91 33.24 -15.42
CA CYS A 76 8.77 32.09 -15.67
C CYS A 76 8.84 31.24 -14.40
N CYS A 77 8.63 29.94 -14.54
CA CYS A 77 8.79 28.98 -13.43
C CYS A 77 10.26 28.57 -13.22
N CYS A 78 11.18 28.99 -14.10
CA CYS A 78 12.62 28.79 -13.97
C CYS A 78 13.36 30.01 -13.40
N CYS A 79 12.81 31.23 -13.52
CA CYS A 79 13.44 32.45 -12.98
C CYS A 79 12.42 33.56 -12.69
N LYS A 80 12.80 34.60 -11.96
CA LYS A 80 11.89 35.68 -11.48
C LYS A 80 11.36 36.64 -12.57
N ARG A 81 11.40 36.28 -13.87
CA ARG A 81 10.93 37.14 -14.97
C ARG A 81 9.41 37.05 -15.16
N THR A 82 8.80 38.22 -15.34
CA THR A 82 7.41 38.39 -15.74
C THR A 82 7.35 38.82 -17.21
N ILE A 83 6.52 38.16 -18.02
CA ILE A 83 6.47 38.33 -19.48
C ILE A 83 5.01 38.48 -19.95
N ILE A 84 4.71 39.58 -20.64
CA ILE A 84 3.35 39.90 -21.09
C ILE A 84 2.99 39.16 -22.40
N SER A 85 3.97 38.97 -23.30
CA SER A 85 3.79 38.36 -24.62
C SER A 85 3.89 36.83 -24.59
N ARG A 86 2.93 36.14 -25.22
CA ARG A 86 2.90 34.67 -25.36
C ARG A 86 4.16 34.14 -26.04
N ASN A 87 4.56 34.74 -27.16
CA ASN A 87 5.66 34.24 -27.99
C ASN A 87 7.01 34.40 -27.26
N TYR A 88 7.23 35.56 -26.65
CA TYR A 88 8.44 35.80 -25.86
C TYR A 88 8.52 34.89 -24.62
N PHE A 89 7.38 34.52 -24.02
CA PHE A 89 7.37 33.55 -22.92
C PHE A 89 7.83 32.17 -23.37
N THR A 90 7.33 31.67 -24.50
CA THR A 90 7.74 30.39 -25.07
C THR A 90 9.25 30.36 -25.35
N GLU A 91 9.78 31.35 -26.06
CA GLU A 91 11.23 31.43 -26.31
C GLU A 91 12.05 31.51 -25.02
N HIS A 92 11.58 32.30 -24.06
CA HIS A 92 12.26 32.46 -22.78
C HIS A 92 12.27 31.16 -21.97
N ILE A 93 11.15 30.44 -21.86
CA ILE A 93 11.10 29.22 -21.03
C ILE A 93 11.92 28.08 -21.64
N HIS A 94 11.97 27.95 -22.98
CA HIS A 94 12.88 27.02 -23.64
C HIS A 94 14.35 27.32 -23.30
N LYS A 95 14.80 28.57 -23.48
CA LYS A 95 16.18 28.98 -23.16
C LYS A 95 16.50 28.84 -21.66
N CYS A 96 15.58 29.25 -20.79
CA CYS A 96 15.77 29.26 -19.34
C CYS A 96 15.72 27.86 -18.71
N ALA A 97 14.98 26.90 -19.29
CA ALA A 97 14.99 25.51 -18.84
C ALA A 97 16.28 24.79 -19.27
N LEU A 98 16.76 25.03 -20.50
CA LEU A 98 18.04 24.47 -20.99
C LEU A 98 19.23 24.93 -20.14
N SER A 99 19.27 26.21 -19.72
CA SER A 99 20.34 26.74 -18.87
C SER A 99 20.33 26.24 -17.42
N LEU A 100 19.26 25.56 -16.97
CA LEU A 100 19.09 25.10 -15.58
C LEU A 100 18.92 23.57 -15.47
N ASN A 101 18.91 22.85 -16.59
CA ASN A 101 18.83 21.39 -16.69
C ASN A 101 17.79 20.74 -15.74
N MET A 102 16.61 21.35 -15.61
CA MET A 102 15.57 20.96 -14.64
C MET A 102 14.25 20.56 -15.29
N GLN A 103 13.62 19.52 -14.73
CA GLN A 103 12.19 19.25 -14.87
C GLN A 103 11.40 20.13 -13.90
N LEU A 104 10.37 20.83 -14.39
CA LEU A 104 9.53 21.70 -13.57
C LEU A 104 8.62 20.87 -12.62
N HIS A 105 8.44 21.32 -11.38
CA HIS A 105 8.08 20.53 -10.17
C HIS A 105 6.71 19.84 -10.07
N ALA A 106 6.57 19.00 -9.01
CA ALA A 106 5.58 19.10 -7.90
C ALA A 106 5.97 18.15 -6.72
N PRO A 107 5.56 18.36 -5.45
CA PRO A 107 4.93 19.51 -4.79
C PRO A 107 5.77 20.10 -3.61
N CYS A 108 5.19 21.05 -2.84
CA CYS A 108 5.86 21.91 -1.85
C CYS A 108 6.43 21.22 -0.58
N SER A 109 7.49 21.84 -0.04
CA SER A 109 7.83 21.84 1.39
C SER A 109 8.22 23.26 1.82
N SER A 110 7.82 23.67 3.02
CA SER A 110 7.90 25.06 3.50
C SER A 110 9.10 25.33 4.44
N SER A 111 9.73 26.49 4.20
CA SER A 111 10.25 27.44 5.20
C SER A 111 11.29 27.00 6.26
N LEU A 112 12.54 27.43 6.07
CA LEU A 112 13.52 27.69 7.14
C LEU A 112 14.43 28.87 6.77
N VAL A 113 14.34 29.98 7.52
CA VAL A 113 15.16 31.22 7.47
C VAL A 113 14.97 31.94 8.82
N PRO A 114 15.94 32.68 9.43
CA PRO A 114 17.34 32.93 9.06
C PRO A 114 18.37 32.55 10.14
N SER A 115 19.66 32.65 9.79
CA SER A 115 20.72 32.98 10.75
C SER A 115 21.61 34.09 10.18
N THR A 116 21.60 35.28 10.78
CA THR A 116 22.45 36.41 10.39
C THR A 116 23.81 36.36 11.08
N THR A 117 24.85 36.73 10.34
CA THR A 117 26.23 36.87 10.81
C THR A 117 26.41 37.97 11.86
N THR A 118 27.15 37.68 12.92
CA THR A 118 27.96 38.69 13.65
C THR A 118 29.33 38.08 13.96
N ALA A 119 30.36 38.92 13.87
CA ALA A 119 31.72 38.58 14.27
C ALA A 119 32.35 39.81 14.94
N SER A 120 32.84 39.67 16.18
CA SER A 120 34.00 40.40 16.72
C SER A 120 34.29 40.10 18.19
N SER A 121 35.59 39.88 18.46
CA SER A 121 36.36 40.28 19.65
C SER A 121 36.07 39.72 21.07
N ASN A 122 37.19 39.26 21.67
CA ASN A 122 37.62 39.40 23.07
C ASN A 122 37.08 38.45 24.18
N GLY A 123 37.90 37.46 24.53
CA GLY A 123 38.66 37.52 25.80
C GLY A 123 38.23 36.63 26.99
N PHE A 124 39.27 36.07 27.66
CA PHE A 124 39.33 35.48 29.02
C PHE A 124 39.28 33.93 29.22
N THR A 125 40.50 33.35 29.22
CA THR A 125 41.09 32.47 30.27
C THR A 125 40.33 31.27 30.88
N SER A 126 40.81 30.05 30.54
CA SER A 126 41.54 29.09 31.44
C SER A 126 40.90 28.52 32.74
N PRO A 127 41.39 27.38 33.31
CA PRO A 127 41.97 26.14 32.72
C PRO A 127 41.57 24.82 33.48
N ILE A 128 42.31 23.70 33.27
CA ILE A 128 42.44 22.47 34.13
C ILE A 128 41.25 21.45 34.01
N ASN A 129 41.40 20.10 33.98
CA ASN A 129 42.52 19.20 34.29
C ASN A 129 42.68 17.94 33.38
N THR A 130 43.82 17.25 33.56
CA THR A 130 44.25 15.90 33.10
C THR A 130 43.28 14.76 33.51
N SER A 131 43.35 13.49 33.03
CA SER A 131 44.53 12.60 32.81
C SER A 131 44.20 11.21 32.19
N VAL A 132 45.07 10.70 31.28
CA VAL A 132 45.69 9.32 31.26
C VAL A 132 44.82 8.08 30.86
N PRO A 133 45.35 6.96 30.28
CA PRO A 133 46.75 6.58 29.96
C PRO A 133 47.09 6.28 28.46
N ILE A 134 48.37 5.98 28.23
CA ILE A 134 49.04 5.58 26.98
C ILE A 134 49.62 4.16 27.14
N CYS A 135 49.66 3.36 26.05
CA CYS A 135 50.69 2.36 25.71
C CYS A 135 50.58 2.11 24.19
N SER A 136 51.47 2.61 23.31
CA SER A 136 52.88 2.26 23.08
C SER A 136 53.08 0.95 22.32
N ASP A 137 53.44 1.03 21.03
CA ASP A 137 54.60 0.34 20.47
C ASP A 137 55.07 1.02 19.15
N SER A 138 56.30 0.72 18.72
CA SER A 138 57.18 1.70 18.07
C SER A 138 57.89 1.25 16.79
N ASN A 139 58.44 2.23 16.04
CA ASN A 139 59.39 2.11 14.90
C ASN A 139 58.78 1.56 13.61
N GLY A 140 59.08 2.03 12.39
CA GLY A 140 59.89 3.12 11.82
C GLY A 140 59.65 3.04 10.28
N SER A 141 59.98 3.96 9.39
CA SER A 141 60.87 5.13 9.41
C SER A 141 60.54 6.02 8.19
N ASP A 142 60.51 7.34 8.37
CA ASP A 142 60.50 8.37 7.31
C ASP A 142 61.89 8.48 6.62
N PRO A 143 62.11 9.22 5.49
CA PRO A 143 61.37 10.44 5.11
C PRO A 143 61.18 10.76 3.60
N GLN A 144 60.60 11.95 3.37
CA GLN A 144 60.81 12.89 2.26
C GLN A 144 60.13 12.64 0.89
N CYS A 145 59.09 13.43 0.64
CA CYS A 145 58.91 14.17 -0.61
C CYS A 145 58.38 15.57 -0.29
N SER A 146 59.08 16.60 -0.76
CA SER A 146 58.63 18.00 -0.75
C SER A 146 58.28 18.47 -2.15
N GLU A 147 57.51 19.54 -2.23
CA GLU A 147 57.05 20.27 -3.44
C GLU A 147 58.26 20.69 -4.34
N ASP A 148 58.12 21.01 -5.64
CA ASP A 148 57.01 21.73 -6.27
C ASP A 148 56.99 21.66 -7.82
N GLY A 149 55.82 21.98 -8.41
CA GLY A 149 55.60 22.60 -9.74
C GLY A 149 56.17 22.03 -11.07
N ALA A 150 55.29 21.61 -11.99
CA ALA A 150 55.05 22.29 -13.30
C ALA A 150 54.18 21.49 -14.33
N THR A 151 53.10 22.13 -14.81
CA THR A 151 52.46 22.05 -16.16
C THR A 151 52.56 20.77 -17.03
N GLY A 152 51.42 20.18 -17.41
CA GLY A 152 51.38 19.12 -18.44
C GLY A 152 49.97 18.77 -18.98
N SER A 153 49.76 19.04 -20.27
CA SER A 153 48.54 18.89 -21.09
C SER A 153 47.97 17.47 -21.25
N LEU A 154 46.69 17.37 -21.69
CA LEU A 154 46.02 16.12 -22.10
C LEU A 154 46.58 15.50 -23.40
N ASN A 155 46.61 14.16 -23.45
CA ASN A 155 46.28 13.28 -24.59
C ASN A 155 46.12 11.84 -24.03
N VAL A 156 44.98 11.14 -24.15
CA VAL A 156 44.43 10.40 -25.31
C VAL A 156 45.24 9.13 -25.69
N LEU A 157 44.62 7.95 -25.50
CA LEU A 157 44.67 6.69 -26.28
C LEU A 157 43.82 5.63 -25.53
N ASP A 158 42.61 5.27 -25.97
CA ASP A 158 42.25 4.24 -26.97
C ASP A 158 42.37 2.76 -26.52
N ILE A 159 41.23 2.12 -26.18
CA ILE A 159 40.98 0.68 -26.45
C ILE A 159 39.53 0.49 -26.94
N LYS A 160 39.38 -0.30 -28.02
CA LYS A 160 38.16 -0.54 -28.79
C LYS A 160 37.20 -1.55 -28.15
N VAL A 161 35.89 -1.37 -28.34
CA VAL A 161 34.88 -2.44 -28.30
C VAL A 161 34.06 -2.43 -29.60
N LYS A 162 33.84 -3.61 -30.19
CA LYS A 162 33.17 -3.77 -31.50
C LYS A 162 31.63 -3.75 -31.38
N SER A 163 30.99 -3.07 -32.32
CA SER A 163 29.55 -3.14 -32.61
C SER A 163 29.27 -3.93 -33.89
N PRO A 164 28.17 -4.69 -33.99
CA PRO A 164 27.58 -5.09 -35.28
C PRO A 164 26.48 -4.10 -35.72
N SER A 165 26.41 -3.81 -37.02
CA SER A 165 25.40 -2.96 -37.68
C SER A 165 24.59 -3.77 -38.73
N PRO A 166 23.43 -3.29 -39.20
CA PRO A 166 22.39 -4.14 -39.79
C PRO A 166 22.39 -4.19 -41.34
N PRO A 167 21.52 -5.02 -41.96
CA PRO A 167 21.15 -4.90 -43.37
C PRO A 167 19.67 -4.50 -43.62
N SER A 168 19.54 -3.42 -44.40
CA SER A 168 18.49 -3.00 -45.34
C SER A 168 17.31 -3.91 -45.75
N SER A 169 16.13 -3.28 -45.89
CA SER A 169 15.02 -3.63 -46.82
C SER A 169 15.34 -3.27 -48.29
N PRO A 170 14.58 -3.77 -49.30
CA PRO A 170 13.77 -2.81 -50.08
C PRO A 170 12.46 -3.32 -50.77
N THR A 171 11.64 -2.33 -51.17
CA THR A 171 10.67 -2.29 -52.31
C THR A 171 9.27 -2.92 -52.24
N SER A 172 8.40 -2.43 -53.14
CA SER A 172 6.93 -2.32 -53.06
C SER A 172 6.21 -2.90 -54.29
N LEU A 173 4.87 -3.11 -54.21
CA LEU A 173 3.88 -2.82 -55.29
C LEU A 173 2.41 -3.12 -54.87
N THR A 174 1.45 -2.76 -55.73
CA THR A 174 -0.03 -2.75 -55.51
C THR A 174 -0.76 -3.68 -56.53
N ALA A 175 -2.09 -3.90 -56.59
CA ALA A 175 -3.24 -3.19 -55.98
C ALA A 175 -4.37 -4.11 -55.39
N PRO A 176 -5.59 -4.36 -55.97
CA PRO A 176 -6.80 -4.58 -55.13
C PRO A 176 -7.70 -5.81 -55.49
N VAL A 177 -8.98 -5.78 -55.03
CA VAL A 177 -10.17 -6.62 -55.42
C VAL A 177 -10.41 -7.88 -54.55
N PRO A 178 -11.67 -8.33 -54.25
CA PRO A 178 -13.00 -7.68 -54.03
C PRO A 178 -13.61 -7.99 -52.62
N PRO A 179 -14.84 -7.51 -52.28
CA PRO A 179 -15.53 -7.90 -51.02
C PRO A 179 -16.50 -9.08 -51.19
N PHE A 180 -16.57 -10.00 -50.22
CA PHE A 180 -17.71 -10.94 -50.07
C PHE A 180 -18.01 -11.32 -48.60
N ASN A 181 -19.13 -12.00 -48.39
CA ASN A 181 -20.02 -11.86 -47.23
C ASN A 181 -19.99 -13.04 -46.23
N CYS A 182 -20.65 -12.86 -45.08
CA CYS A 182 -20.79 -13.84 -43.99
C CYS A 182 -21.38 -15.19 -44.42
N GLN A 183 -20.89 -16.29 -43.81
CA GLN A 183 -21.68 -17.16 -42.91
C GLN A 183 -20.76 -18.20 -42.21
N ASP A 184 -21.15 -18.64 -41.00
CA ASP A 184 -20.82 -19.91 -40.32
C ASP A 184 -19.37 -20.46 -40.24
N ILE A 185 -18.78 -20.39 -39.04
CA ILE A 185 -18.46 -21.54 -38.16
C ILE A 185 -17.82 -20.98 -36.87
N LEU A 186 -18.50 -21.17 -35.74
CA LEU A 186 -18.03 -20.73 -34.42
C LEU A 186 -18.49 -21.73 -33.36
N MET A 187 -17.60 -22.65 -32.95
CA MET A 187 -17.81 -23.53 -31.80
C MET A 187 -16.50 -23.82 -31.06
N SER A 188 -16.62 -23.99 -29.73
CA SER A 188 -15.60 -24.43 -28.75
C SER A 188 -14.72 -23.37 -28.05
N VAL A 189 -15.35 -22.48 -27.25
CA VAL A 189 -14.77 -22.09 -25.93
C VAL A 189 -15.90 -22.02 -24.90
N ASN A 190 -15.67 -22.64 -23.75
CA ASN A 190 -16.62 -22.78 -22.64
C ASN A 190 -16.18 -21.90 -21.45
N PRO A 191 -17.06 -21.04 -20.90
CA PRO A 191 -16.87 -20.58 -19.51
C PRO A 191 -18.16 -20.61 -18.67
N MET A 192 -18.09 -21.40 -17.59
CA MET A 192 -19.01 -21.43 -16.44
C MET A 192 -18.12 -21.73 -15.20
N HIS A 193 -18.33 -21.18 -14.00
CA HIS A 193 -19.49 -20.44 -13.49
C HIS A 193 -19.11 -19.09 -12.83
N ASN A 194 -20.11 -18.22 -12.72
CA ASN A 194 -20.28 -17.39 -11.52
C ASN A 194 -21.77 -17.07 -11.36
N ILE A 195 -22.36 -17.48 -10.23
CA ILE A 195 -23.75 -17.16 -9.86
C ILE A 195 -23.72 -15.85 -9.06
N CYS A 196 -24.56 -14.89 -9.41
CA CYS A 196 -24.83 -13.74 -8.54
C CYS A 196 -26.27 -13.25 -8.67
N THR A 197 -26.96 -13.22 -7.52
CA THR A 197 -28.32 -12.69 -7.37
C THR A 197 -28.28 -11.19 -7.12
N GLY A 198 -28.74 -10.38 -8.08
CA GLY A 198 -28.76 -8.91 -7.95
C GLY A 198 -29.90 -8.24 -8.73
N SER A 199 -30.69 -7.42 -8.06
CA SER A 199 -31.90 -6.80 -8.61
C SER A 199 -31.62 -5.67 -9.61
N LEU A 200 -32.31 -5.69 -10.76
CA LEU A 200 -32.20 -4.66 -11.80
C LEU A 200 -32.87 -3.33 -11.40
N LYS A 201 -32.08 -2.26 -11.24
CA LYS A 201 -32.58 -0.87 -11.26
C LYS A 201 -32.67 -0.36 -12.71
N VAL A 202 -33.87 0.01 -13.14
CA VAL A 202 -34.11 0.59 -14.48
C VAL A 202 -34.02 2.11 -14.42
N LEU A 203 -33.04 2.69 -15.12
CA LEU A 203 -32.94 4.14 -15.32
C LEU A 203 -33.47 4.53 -16.72
N THR A 204 -34.65 5.15 -16.71
CA THR A 204 -35.24 6.01 -17.76
C THR A 204 -35.37 5.41 -19.19
N SER A 205 -35.76 6.24 -20.15
CA SER A 205 -36.75 5.87 -21.19
C SER A 205 -36.20 5.28 -22.49
N ARG A 206 -36.54 4.01 -22.75
CA ARG A 206 -36.61 3.33 -24.06
C ARG A 206 -35.37 3.33 -24.98
N PRO A 207 -34.31 2.57 -24.65
CA PRO A 207 -33.49 1.93 -25.68
C PRO A 207 -34.22 0.66 -26.20
N LYS A 208 -34.31 0.48 -27.53
CA LYS A 208 -34.91 -0.75 -28.14
C LYS A 208 -34.01 -1.99 -27.99
N ARG A 209 -32.73 -1.78 -27.65
CA ARG A 209 -31.66 -2.75 -27.54
C ARG A 209 -30.98 -2.61 -26.18
N ILE A 210 -30.69 -3.72 -25.50
CA ILE A 210 -30.01 -3.79 -24.20
C ILE A 210 -28.81 -4.71 -24.35
N THR A 211 -27.64 -4.24 -23.91
CA THR A 211 -26.40 -5.02 -23.94
C THR A 211 -26.36 -5.99 -22.77
N CYS A 212 -26.11 -7.28 -23.02
CA CYS A 212 -25.90 -8.28 -21.98
C CYS A 212 -24.54 -8.04 -21.31
N CYS A 213 -24.53 -7.69 -20.01
CA CYS A 213 -23.31 -7.40 -19.25
C CYS A 213 -22.34 -8.60 -19.10
N PHE A 214 -22.79 -9.83 -19.38
CA PHE A 214 -21.96 -11.04 -19.27
C PHE A 214 -21.23 -11.44 -20.56
N CYS A 215 -21.63 -10.92 -21.72
CA CYS A 215 -21.03 -11.30 -23.02
C CYS A 215 -21.02 -10.17 -24.06
N ASN A 216 -21.39 -8.94 -23.66
CA ASN A 216 -21.56 -7.76 -24.51
C ASN A 216 -22.49 -7.91 -25.73
N LEU A 217 -23.27 -9.00 -25.82
CA LEU A 217 -24.22 -9.20 -26.90
C LEU A 217 -25.41 -8.24 -26.79
N ILE A 218 -25.72 -7.53 -27.88
CA ILE A 218 -26.79 -6.53 -27.93
C ILE A 218 -28.13 -7.19 -28.26
N LEU A 219 -29.04 -7.27 -27.28
CA LEU A 219 -30.31 -7.99 -27.37
C LEU A 219 -31.51 -7.05 -27.51
N ASN A 220 -32.45 -7.38 -28.40
CA ASN A 220 -33.78 -6.75 -28.42
C ASN A 220 -34.64 -7.27 -27.25
N LYS A 221 -35.52 -6.42 -26.70
CA LYS A 221 -36.34 -6.70 -25.49
C LYS A 221 -37.09 -8.05 -25.50
N LYS A 222 -37.56 -8.53 -26.67
CA LYS A 222 -38.26 -9.82 -26.80
C LYS A 222 -37.33 -11.04 -26.61
N ASN A 223 -36.04 -10.92 -26.92
CA ASN A 223 -35.10 -12.04 -26.96
C ASN A 223 -34.37 -12.27 -25.62
N ILE A 224 -34.48 -11.31 -24.68
CA ILE A 224 -33.84 -11.38 -23.36
C ILE A 224 -34.30 -12.60 -22.57
N LYS A 225 -35.62 -12.86 -22.52
CA LYS A 225 -36.19 -13.98 -21.77
C LYS A 225 -35.71 -15.35 -22.31
N VAL A 226 -35.63 -15.47 -23.64
CA VAL A 226 -35.15 -16.67 -24.35
C VAL A 226 -33.65 -16.90 -24.14
N HIS A 227 -32.83 -15.85 -24.17
CA HIS A 227 -31.39 -15.97 -23.95
C HIS A 227 -31.05 -16.36 -22.50
N ILE A 228 -31.81 -15.86 -21.52
CA ILE A 228 -31.70 -16.26 -20.11
C ILE A 228 -32.10 -17.73 -19.94
N GLN A 229 -33.24 -18.18 -20.51
CA GLN A 229 -33.64 -19.59 -20.44
C GLN A 229 -32.62 -20.55 -21.08
N ARG A 230 -32.03 -20.18 -22.23
CA ARG A 230 -30.97 -21.00 -22.87
C ARG A 230 -29.70 -21.16 -22.01
N ARG A 231 -29.40 -20.22 -21.10
CA ARG A 231 -28.31 -20.38 -20.11
C ARG A 231 -28.70 -21.22 -18.89
N HIS A 232 -29.99 -21.44 -18.64
CA HIS A 232 -30.49 -22.28 -17.53
C HIS A 232 -30.83 -23.72 -17.95
N MET A 233 -30.94 -24.01 -19.24
CA MET A 233 -31.28 -25.35 -19.76
C MET A 233 -30.05 -26.17 -20.22
N SER A 234 -28.84 -25.82 -19.80
CA SER A 234 -27.61 -26.57 -20.10
C SER A 234 -27.27 -27.66 -19.07
N ASP A 235 -28.05 -27.76 -17.99
CA ASP A 235 -27.88 -28.78 -16.96
C ASP A 235 -28.92 -29.87 -17.18
N ASN A 236 -28.50 -31.05 -17.66
CA ASN A 236 -29.35 -32.23 -17.75
C ASN A 236 -28.61 -33.46 -17.20
N PRO A 237 -29.09 -34.08 -16.11
CA PRO A 237 -28.43 -35.22 -15.49
C PRO A 237 -28.92 -36.51 -16.13
N ASP A 238 -28.12 -37.10 -17.01
CA ASP A 238 -28.02 -38.55 -17.27
C ASP A 238 -27.18 -38.79 -18.52
N LEU A 239 -25.92 -39.24 -18.36
CA LEU A 239 -25.25 -40.21 -19.22
C LEU A 239 -23.81 -40.49 -18.77
N LEU A 240 -23.46 -41.79 -18.78
CA LEU A 240 -22.12 -42.39 -18.84
C LEU A 240 -21.33 -42.56 -17.52
N GLN A 241 -21.47 -43.79 -17.01
CA GLN A 241 -20.51 -44.48 -16.16
C GLN A 241 -19.12 -44.62 -16.82
N THR A 242 -18.08 -44.62 -15.98
CA THR A 242 -16.77 -45.29 -16.14
C THR A 242 -15.94 -45.08 -17.41
N ASN A 243 -14.77 -44.44 -17.26
CA ASN A 243 -13.50 -45.20 -17.23
C ASN A 243 -12.27 -44.36 -16.76
N GLY A 244 -11.89 -44.59 -15.49
CA GLY A 244 -10.51 -44.69 -14.98
C GLY A 244 -9.43 -43.65 -15.31
N ILE A 245 -9.28 -42.64 -14.43
CA ILE A 245 -7.96 -42.22 -13.90
C ILE A 245 -8.11 -42.03 -12.38
N ASN A 246 -7.16 -42.53 -11.59
CA ASN A 246 -7.24 -42.54 -10.12
C ASN A 246 -7.12 -41.14 -9.51
N HIS A 247 -8.24 -40.59 -9.05
CA HIS A 247 -8.26 -39.63 -7.96
C HIS A 247 -8.77 -40.34 -6.69
N THR A 248 -7.91 -40.44 -5.67
CA THR A 248 -8.37 -40.75 -4.31
C THR A 248 -9.30 -39.62 -3.85
N PRO A 249 -10.54 -39.90 -3.45
CA PRO A 249 -11.47 -38.85 -3.06
C PRO A 249 -11.04 -38.25 -1.72
N VAL A 250 -10.83 -36.92 -1.68
CA VAL A 250 -11.00 -36.19 -0.42
C VAL A 250 -12.50 -36.14 -0.17
N THR A 251 -12.98 -37.06 0.66
CA THR A 251 -14.38 -37.13 1.06
C THR A 251 -14.84 -35.83 1.71
N SER A 252 -16.10 -35.47 1.48
CA SER A 252 -16.80 -34.37 2.14
C SER A 252 -17.07 -34.68 3.63
N GLY A 253 -16.00 -34.72 4.43
CA GLY A 253 -16.08 -34.57 5.89
C GLY A 253 -16.34 -33.11 6.24
N ASN A 254 -17.00 -32.85 7.38
CA ASN A 254 -17.36 -31.48 7.75
C ASN A 254 -16.09 -30.64 7.93
N MET A 255 -16.08 -29.43 7.36
CA MET A 255 -15.00 -28.47 7.63
C MET A 255 -15.02 -27.96 9.09
N GLU A 256 -16.07 -28.30 9.84
CA GLU A 256 -16.20 -28.14 11.30
C GLU A 256 -15.29 -29.11 12.08
N ASP A 257 -15.10 -30.35 11.59
CA ASP A 257 -14.28 -31.37 12.27
C ASP A 257 -12.78 -31.05 12.18
N LEU A 258 -12.33 -30.43 11.09
CA LEU A 258 -10.94 -29.95 10.92
C LEU A 258 -10.60 -28.76 11.85
N VAL A 259 -11.60 -28.12 12.46
CA VAL A 259 -11.42 -27.00 13.41
C VAL A 259 -11.45 -27.47 14.86
N ALA A 260 -12.01 -28.66 15.14
CA ALA A 260 -12.21 -29.19 16.49
C ALA A 260 -10.89 -29.49 17.25
N GLU A 261 -9.82 -29.87 16.55
CA GLU A 261 -8.47 -30.08 17.12
C GLU A 261 -7.55 -28.84 16.96
N GLY A 262 -8.15 -27.65 16.76
CA GLY A 262 -7.46 -26.42 16.39
C GLY A 262 -6.51 -25.84 17.45
N ILE A 263 -5.26 -25.58 17.01
CA ILE A 263 -4.21 -24.72 17.60
C ILE A 263 -3.97 -24.88 19.12
N THR A 264 -2.95 -25.67 19.47
CA THR A 264 -2.57 -25.94 20.87
C THR A 264 -1.49 -24.99 21.38
N LEU A 265 -1.41 -24.78 22.70
CA LEU A 265 -0.32 -24.00 23.32
C LEU A 265 1.07 -24.55 22.95
N LYS A 266 1.20 -25.87 22.78
CA LYS A 266 2.43 -26.51 22.29
C LYS A 266 2.79 -26.00 20.88
N MET A 267 1.86 -26.06 19.92
CA MET A 267 2.11 -25.53 18.57
C MET A 267 2.51 -24.06 18.57
N LEU A 268 1.94 -23.27 19.47
CA LEU A 268 2.28 -21.85 19.62
C LEU A 268 3.70 -21.66 20.20
N ASN A 269 4.11 -22.47 21.18
CA ASN A 269 5.49 -22.48 21.68
C ASN A 269 6.49 -22.93 20.59
N ASP A 270 6.22 -24.04 19.90
CA ASP A 270 7.05 -24.53 18.78
C ASP A 270 7.21 -23.45 17.69
N ALA A 271 6.14 -22.70 17.40
CA ALA A 271 6.16 -21.58 16.47
C ALA A 271 6.95 -20.36 17.02
N ARG A 272 6.82 -20.02 18.30
CA ARG A 272 7.61 -18.97 18.96
C ARG A 272 9.10 -19.28 18.87
N GLU A 273 9.52 -20.50 19.19
CA GLU A 273 10.91 -20.95 19.06
C GLU A 273 11.39 -20.81 17.61
N THR A 274 10.61 -21.33 16.65
CA THR A 274 10.90 -21.22 15.20
C THR A 274 11.06 -19.77 14.74
N VAL A 275 10.25 -18.85 15.27
CA VAL A 275 10.32 -17.41 14.95
C VAL A 275 11.55 -16.76 15.58
N MET A 276 11.88 -17.07 16.83
CA MET A 276 13.04 -16.52 17.54
C MET A 276 14.37 -17.05 16.99
N SER A 277 14.43 -18.32 16.56
CA SER A 277 15.61 -18.93 15.93
C SER A 277 15.70 -18.67 14.41
N SER A 278 14.81 -17.84 13.86
CA SER A 278 14.68 -17.66 12.41
C SER A 278 15.85 -16.88 11.81
N PRO A 279 16.45 -17.32 10.68
CA PRO A 279 17.49 -16.57 9.97
C PRO A 279 16.98 -15.24 9.38
N LEU A 280 15.67 -14.97 9.47
CA LEU A 280 15.09 -13.68 9.06
C LEU A 280 15.45 -12.55 10.03
N GLY A 281 15.95 -12.85 11.23
CA GLY A 281 16.36 -11.83 12.21
C GLY A 281 15.16 -11.05 12.75
N VAL A 282 14.14 -11.80 13.20
CA VAL A 282 12.99 -11.31 13.96
C VAL A 282 13.48 -10.89 15.35
N ILE A 283 13.04 -9.73 15.84
CA ILE A 283 13.45 -9.21 17.14
C ILE A 283 12.29 -9.21 18.14
N LYS A 284 12.60 -9.32 19.43
CA LYS A 284 11.67 -8.92 20.49
C LYS A 284 11.53 -7.39 20.46
N THR A 285 10.38 -6.89 20.04
CA THR A 285 10.15 -5.44 19.87
C THR A 285 9.92 -4.77 21.22
N PRO A 286 10.27 -3.48 21.38
CA PRO A 286 9.97 -2.75 22.60
C PRO A 286 8.46 -2.69 22.87
N MET A 287 8.10 -2.64 24.16
CA MET A 287 6.80 -2.18 24.62
C MET A 287 7.03 -1.04 25.60
N ILE A 288 6.39 0.10 25.35
CA ILE A 288 6.57 1.32 26.14
C ILE A 288 5.26 1.65 26.87
N LEU A 289 5.34 2.02 28.14
CA LEU A 289 4.23 2.67 28.82
C LEU A 289 4.05 4.07 28.24
N LEU A 290 2.83 4.46 27.89
CA LEU A 290 2.52 5.77 27.35
C LEU A 290 2.54 6.82 28.47
N SER A 291 3.73 7.37 28.70
CA SER A 291 3.97 8.46 29.67
C SER A 291 4.36 9.79 28.99
N GLN A 292 4.18 9.91 27.67
CA GLN A 292 4.58 11.10 26.92
C GLN A 292 3.57 12.25 27.09
N THR A 293 4.05 13.41 27.52
CA THR A 293 3.27 14.64 27.67
C THR A 293 2.77 15.23 26.34
N THR A 294 3.40 14.89 25.21
CA THR A 294 2.99 15.30 23.86
C THR A 294 1.84 14.48 23.28
N LEU A 295 1.52 13.35 23.91
CA LEU A 295 0.43 12.45 23.51
C LEU A 295 -0.47 12.17 24.73
N PRO A 296 -1.13 13.20 25.30
CA PRO A 296 -1.96 13.05 26.48
C PRO A 296 -3.18 12.18 26.15
N LEU A 297 -3.13 10.92 26.60
CA LEU A 297 -4.26 10.03 26.52
C LEU A 297 -5.35 10.55 27.48
N GLN A 298 -6.49 10.96 26.93
CA GLN A 298 -7.63 11.45 27.72
C GLN A 298 -8.36 10.31 28.46
N VAL A 299 -8.06 9.06 28.10
CA VAL A 299 -8.55 7.85 28.75
C VAL A 299 -7.65 7.53 29.96
N PRO A 300 -8.16 7.50 31.20
CA PRO A 300 -7.35 7.26 32.40
C PRO A 300 -7.02 5.76 32.57
N CYS A 301 -6.13 5.23 31.73
CA CYS A 301 -5.66 3.85 31.75
C CYS A 301 -4.13 3.75 31.59
N ASN A 302 -3.55 2.64 32.03
CA ASN A 302 -2.13 2.35 31.83
C ASN A 302 -1.95 1.77 30.42
N ALA A 303 -1.76 2.63 29.42
CA ALA A 303 -1.63 2.21 28.02
C ALA A 303 -0.19 1.82 27.67
N TYR A 304 0.01 0.57 27.23
CA TYR A 304 1.29 0.01 26.79
C TYR A 304 1.31 -0.14 25.27
N LEU A 305 2.21 0.55 24.58
CA LEU A 305 2.35 0.49 23.12
C LEU A 305 3.38 -0.57 22.72
N LYS A 306 2.95 -1.64 22.05
CA LYS A 306 3.82 -2.71 21.53
C LYS A 306 4.26 -2.37 20.10
N LEU A 307 5.55 -2.11 19.91
CA LEU A 307 6.10 -1.40 18.74
C LEU A 307 6.47 -2.33 17.57
N GLU A 308 5.49 -3.02 16.97
CA GLU A 308 5.72 -3.87 15.80
C GLU A 308 6.04 -3.09 14.51
N ASN A 309 5.84 -1.77 14.48
CA ASN A 309 6.39 -0.87 13.47
C ASN A 309 7.94 -0.90 13.43
N MET A 310 8.60 -1.23 14.54
CA MET A 310 10.07 -1.38 14.63
C MET A 310 10.59 -2.78 14.28
N GLN A 311 9.69 -3.73 14.00
CA GLN A 311 10.06 -5.11 13.65
C GLN A 311 10.83 -5.18 12.32
N ARG A 312 11.58 -6.27 12.09
CA ARG A 312 12.18 -6.57 10.78
C ARG A 312 11.15 -6.45 9.66
N THR A 313 11.53 -5.82 8.56
CA THR A 313 10.65 -5.41 7.43
C THR A 313 9.62 -4.31 7.74
N GLY A 314 9.57 -3.77 8.96
CA GLY A 314 8.72 -2.64 9.37
C GLY A 314 7.31 -3.03 9.81
N SER A 315 7.05 -4.31 10.11
CA SER A 315 5.74 -4.77 10.60
C SER A 315 5.81 -6.17 11.22
N PHE A 316 4.76 -6.55 11.94
CA PHE A 316 4.56 -7.89 12.50
C PHE A 316 4.59 -9.05 11.49
N LYS A 317 4.43 -8.78 10.19
CA LYS A 317 4.21 -9.82 9.18
C LYS A 317 5.36 -10.82 9.08
N ILE A 318 6.59 -10.39 9.36
CA ILE A 318 7.77 -11.26 9.37
C ILE A 318 7.67 -12.41 10.39
N ARG A 319 6.93 -12.25 11.49
CA ARG A 319 6.73 -13.30 12.51
C ARG A 319 5.97 -14.50 11.96
N GLY A 320 4.84 -14.23 11.31
CA GLY A 320 4.04 -15.27 10.67
C GLY A 320 4.80 -15.91 9.52
N VAL A 321 5.44 -15.08 8.68
CA VAL A 321 6.26 -15.53 7.54
C VAL A 321 7.44 -16.40 7.99
N ALA A 322 8.09 -16.10 9.12
CA ALA A 322 9.19 -16.90 9.66
C ALA A 322 8.76 -18.35 9.96
N ASN A 323 7.65 -18.56 10.68
CA ASN A 323 7.13 -19.91 10.93
C ASN A 323 6.56 -20.54 9.65
N GLN A 324 5.78 -19.78 8.87
CA GLN A 324 5.17 -20.28 7.63
C GLN A 324 6.22 -20.80 6.63
N PHE A 325 7.34 -20.11 6.42
CA PHE A 325 8.42 -20.59 5.55
C PHE A 325 9.18 -21.78 6.15
N ALA A 326 9.39 -21.81 7.48
CA ALA A 326 10.04 -22.94 8.15
C ALA A 326 9.20 -24.23 8.11
N ARG A 327 7.88 -24.12 7.92
CA ARG A 327 6.91 -25.23 7.82
C ARG A 327 6.64 -25.64 6.36
N ARG A 328 7.46 -25.23 5.39
CA ARG A 328 7.37 -25.58 3.96
C ARG A 328 8.70 -26.15 3.47
N SER A 329 8.71 -26.86 2.34
CA SER A 329 9.92 -27.56 1.87
C SER A 329 10.97 -26.59 1.32
N ARG A 330 12.24 -26.84 1.65
CA ARG A 330 13.37 -26.14 1.02
C ARG A 330 13.44 -26.55 -0.45
N GLY A 331 13.28 -25.58 -1.35
CA GLY A 331 13.25 -25.80 -2.80
C GLY A 331 11.87 -25.58 -3.44
N ASP A 332 10.83 -25.37 -2.64
CA ASP A 332 9.50 -24.99 -3.12
C ASP A 332 9.54 -23.68 -3.93
N HIS A 333 8.61 -23.56 -4.89
CA HIS A 333 8.32 -22.32 -5.60
C HIS A 333 7.05 -21.71 -5.00
N PHE A 334 7.14 -20.55 -4.36
CA PHE A 334 6.00 -19.96 -3.65
C PHE A 334 5.30 -18.87 -4.46
N VAL A 335 3.96 -18.85 -4.44
CA VAL A 335 3.15 -17.73 -4.95
C VAL A 335 2.40 -17.06 -3.80
N THR A 336 2.23 -15.74 -3.86
CA THR A 336 1.29 -15.04 -2.98
C THR A 336 0.66 -13.81 -3.64
N MET A 337 -0.38 -13.27 -3.01
CA MET A 337 -1.14 -12.11 -3.45
C MET A 337 -1.07 -10.99 -2.40
N SER A 338 -0.07 -10.11 -2.48
CA SER A 338 0.04 -8.96 -1.57
C SER A 338 1.01 -7.88 -2.07
N ALA A 339 0.51 -6.67 -2.26
CA ALA A 339 1.34 -5.48 -2.53
C ALA A 339 1.91 -4.80 -1.27
N GLY A 340 1.67 -5.36 -0.07
CA GLY A 340 1.90 -4.68 1.21
C GLY A 340 2.94 -5.38 2.10
N ASN A 341 2.78 -5.19 3.41
CA ASN A 341 3.67 -5.70 4.46
C ASN A 341 3.94 -7.21 4.37
N TYR A 342 2.93 -8.00 4.00
CA TYR A 342 3.13 -9.43 3.77
C TYR A 342 3.96 -9.69 2.52
N GLY A 343 3.68 -9.05 1.39
CA GLY A 343 4.50 -9.18 0.17
C GLY A 343 5.97 -8.81 0.40
N LYS A 344 6.23 -7.73 1.15
CA LYS A 344 7.59 -7.33 1.58
C LYS A 344 8.25 -8.40 2.48
N SER A 345 7.51 -8.96 3.44
CA SER A 345 8.01 -10.02 4.34
C SER A 345 8.32 -11.31 3.60
N PHE A 346 7.41 -11.72 2.70
CA PHE A 346 7.53 -12.87 1.82
C PHE A 346 8.74 -12.75 0.88
N ALA A 347 8.95 -11.57 0.28
CA ALA A 347 10.09 -11.28 -0.58
C ALA A 347 11.42 -11.38 0.18
N TYR A 348 11.48 -10.76 1.36
CA TYR A 348 12.63 -10.84 2.26
C TYR A 348 12.91 -12.29 2.69
N ALA A 349 11.89 -13.06 3.05
CA ALA A 349 12.03 -14.46 3.44
C ALA A 349 12.50 -15.35 2.28
N SER A 350 11.93 -15.18 1.09
CA SER A 350 12.31 -15.94 -0.11
C SER A 350 13.79 -15.75 -0.43
N LYS A 351 14.29 -14.51 -0.34
CA LYS A 351 15.71 -14.19 -0.50
C LYS A 351 16.60 -14.89 0.53
N HIS A 352 16.21 -14.87 1.81
CA HIS A 352 16.99 -15.45 2.90
C HIS A 352 17.00 -16.99 2.90
N TYR A 353 15.91 -17.64 2.47
CA TYR A 353 15.83 -19.09 2.36
C TYR A 353 16.27 -19.64 0.99
N GLY A 354 16.60 -18.77 0.03
CA GLY A 354 17.00 -19.16 -1.33
C GLY A 354 15.86 -19.80 -2.15
N THR A 355 14.61 -19.56 -1.79
CA THR A 355 13.43 -20.12 -2.45
C THR A 355 12.95 -19.21 -3.59
N LYS A 356 12.50 -19.80 -4.69
CA LYS A 356 11.85 -19.02 -5.76
C LYS A 356 10.52 -18.49 -5.25
N GLY A 357 10.15 -17.29 -5.68
CA GLY A 357 8.92 -16.64 -5.24
C GLY A 357 8.32 -15.73 -6.31
N LYS A 358 6.99 -15.67 -6.35
CA LYS A 358 6.20 -14.72 -7.16
C LYS A 358 5.17 -14.00 -6.31
N VAL A 359 5.18 -12.68 -6.35
CA VAL A 359 4.14 -11.84 -5.73
C VAL A 359 3.23 -11.29 -6.82
N VAL A 360 1.98 -11.75 -6.81
CA VAL A 360 0.89 -11.20 -7.60
C VAL A 360 0.34 -9.97 -6.88
N MET A 361 0.13 -8.87 -7.60
CA MET A 361 -0.37 -7.62 -7.02
C MET A 361 -1.18 -6.79 -8.03
N PRO A 362 -2.11 -5.93 -7.58
CA PRO A 362 -2.90 -5.14 -8.51
C PRO A 362 -2.04 -4.08 -9.20
N GLU A 363 -2.35 -3.75 -10.47
CA GLU A 363 -1.74 -2.64 -11.21
C GLU A 363 -1.93 -1.26 -10.52
N THR A 364 -2.94 -1.15 -9.65
CA THR A 364 -3.19 0.04 -8.82
C THR A 364 -2.24 0.14 -7.62
N ALA A 365 -1.49 -0.91 -7.29
CA ALA A 365 -0.47 -0.85 -6.25
C ALA A 365 0.65 0.14 -6.64
N PRO A 366 1.15 0.98 -5.71
CA PRO A 366 2.23 1.91 -6.00
C PRO A 366 3.47 1.21 -6.55
N ILE A 367 4.03 1.74 -7.64
CA ILE A 367 5.20 1.15 -8.34
C ILE A 367 6.39 0.98 -7.39
N SER A 368 6.56 1.88 -6.41
CA SER A 368 7.57 1.78 -5.36
C SER A 368 7.48 0.49 -4.54
N ARG A 369 6.26 -0.03 -4.28
CA ARG A 369 6.06 -1.31 -3.59
C ARG A 369 6.46 -2.48 -4.48
N SER A 370 6.13 -2.45 -5.78
CA SER A 370 6.59 -3.44 -6.77
C SER A 370 8.10 -3.49 -6.86
N LEU A 371 8.77 -2.34 -7.04
CA LEU A 371 10.22 -2.25 -7.17
C LEU A 371 10.94 -2.71 -5.89
N LEU A 372 10.42 -2.35 -4.71
CA LEU A 372 10.95 -2.83 -3.43
C LEU A 372 10.87 -4.36 -3.34
N ILE A 373 9.74 -4.95 -3.71
CA ILE A 373 9.53 -6.40 -3.68
C ILE A 373 10.47 -7.10 -4.69
N GLN A 374 10.58 -6.57 -5.92
CA GLN A 374 11.53 -7.05 -6.93
C GLN A 374 12.99 -6.94 -6.49
N SER A 375 13.36 -5.93 -5.68
CA SER A 375 14.74 -5.75 -5.19
C SER A 375 15.24 -6.88 -4.27
N PHE A 376 14.33 -7.72 -3.76
CA PHE A 376 14.70 -8.95 -3.05
C PHE A 376 15.03 -10.13 -3.98
N GLY A 377 14.88 -9.98 -5.30
CA GLY A 377 15.19 -11.02 -6.28
C GLY A 377 14.03 -11.99 -6.56
N ILE A 378 12.79 -11.58 -6.24
CA ILE A 378 11.58 -12.37 -6.54
C ILE A 378 10.75 -11.76 -7.67
N GLU A 379 9.97 -12.61 -8.33
CA GLU A 379 9.10 -12.20 -9.43
C GLU A 379 7.92 -11.37 -8.92
N VAL A 380 7.48 -10.40 -9.71
CA VAL A 380 6.28 -9.59 -9.44
C VAL A 380 5.42 -9.54 -10.68
N GLU A 381 4.21 -10.06 -10.56
CA GLU A 381 3.19 -10.02 -11.63
C GLU A 381 2.14 -8.97 -11.24
N ARG A 382 2.03 -7.91 -12.05
CA ARG A 382 1.06 -6.83 -11.85
C ARG A 382 -0.11 -7.03 -12.83
N VAL A 383 -1.32 -7.19 -12.30
CA VAL A 383 -2.54 -7.46 -13.11
C VAL A 383 -3.73 -6.63 -12.60
N PRO A 384 -4.85 -6.53 -13.35
CA PRO A 384 -6.07 -5.93 -12.83
C PRO A 384 -6.56 -6.65 -11.57
N THR A 385 -7.15 -5.92 -10.61
CA THR A 385 -7.62 -6.48 -9.32
C THR A 385 -8.54 -7.69 -9.48
N THR A 386 -9.35 -7.70 -10.53
CA THR A 386 -10.26 -8.81 -10.88
C THR A 386 -9.56 -10.11 -11.26
N CYS A 387 -8.31 -10.04 -11.72
CA CYS A 387 -7.55 -11.18 -12.25
C CYS A 387 -6.54 -11.75 -11.24
N LEU A 388 -6.44 -11.19 -10.03
CA LEU A 388 -5.43 -11.59 -9.05
C LEU A 388 -5.54 -13.06 -8.64
N LEU A 389 -6.77 -13.53 -8.39
CA LEU A 389 -7.01 -14.93 -8.04
C LEU A 389 -6.77 -15.86 -9.23
N ASP A 390 -7.17 -15.48 -10.44
CA ASP A 390 -6.94 -16.26 -11.67
C ASP A 390 -5.44 -16.52 -11.88
N VAL A 391 -4.60 -15.50 -11.68
CA VAL A 391 -3.14 -15.63 -11.75
C VAL A 391 -2.60 -16.54 -10.65
N VAL A 392 -3.07 -16.43 -9.41
CA VAL A 392 -2.67 -17.34 -8.33
C VAL A 392 -3.08 -18.78 -8.66
N HIS A 393 -4.29 -19.01 -9.16
CA HIS A 393 -4.76 -20.33 -9.59
C HIS A 393 -3.90 -20.88 -10.74
N ARG A 394 -3.57 -20.06 -11.74
CA ARG A 394 -2.64 -20.40 -12.83
C ARG A 394 -1.26 -20.83 -12.28
N CYS A 395 -0.69 -20.05 -11.37
CA CYS A 395 0.59 -20.36 -10.73
C CYS A 395 0.56 -21.68 -9.94
N VAL A 396 -0.53 -21.96 -9.23
CA VAL A 396 -0.70 -23.22 -8.47
C VAL A 396 -0.89 -24.42 -9.41
N GLN A 397 -1.76 -24.31 -10.41
CA GLN A 397 -2.17 -25.44 -11.25
C GLN A 397 -1.16 -25.75 -12.36
N GLU A 398 -0.62 -24.74 -13.03
CA GLU A 398 0.27 -24.89 -14.19
C GLU A 398 1.75 -24.85 -13.76
N GLU A 399 2.14 -23.83 -12.99
CA GLU A 399 3.54 -23.63 -12.55
C GLU A 399 3.92 -24.44 -11.29
N LYS A 400 2.97 -25.21 -10.74
CA LYS A 400 3.12 -26.04 -9.52
C LYS A 400 3.64 -25.28 -8.30
N MET A 401 3.25 -24.01 -8.17
CA MET A 401 3.64 -23.17 -7.05
C MET A 401 2.75 -23.40 -5.82
N THR A 402 3.36 -23.36 -4.63
CA THR A 402 2.61 -23.42 -3.36
C THR A 402 2.12 -22.01 -3.00
N PHE A 403 0.80 -21.83 -2.86
CA PHE A 403 0.22 -20.54 -2.44
C PHE A 403 0.38 -20.34 -0.93
N LEU A 404 1.10 -19.28 -0.53
CA LEU A 404 1.23 -18.88 0.87
C LEU A 404 0.27 -17.73 1.19
N HIS A 405 -0.79 -18.04 1.96
CA HIS A 405 -1.82 -17.08 2.31
C HIS A 405 -1.33 -16.06 3.34
N SER A 406 -1.67 -14.80 3.13
CA SER A 406 -1.23 -13.66 3.96
C SER A 406 -1.97 -13.48 5.30
N TYR A 407 -2.92 -14.36 5.64
CA TYR A 407 -3.67 -14.34 6.91
C TYR A 407 -4.44 -15.64 7.22
N ASN A 408 -4.91 -16.39 6.22
CA ASN A 408 -5.69 -17.62 6.40
C ASN A 408 -4.80 -18.88 6.21
N ASP A 409 -3.76 -19.00 7.05
CA ASP A 409 -2.80 -20.12 7.09
C ASP A 409 -2.44 -20.37 8.56
N LEU A 410 -2.54 -21.63 9.02
CA LEU A 410 -2.37 -21.97 10.43
C LEU A 410 -0.92 -21.75 10.93
N ASP A 411 0.08 -22.02 10.09
CA ASP A 411 1.49 -21.80 10.43
C ASP A 411 1.79 -20.30 10.53
N LEU A 412 1.19 -19.50 9.65
CA LEU A 412 1.28 -18.04 9.73
C LEU A 412 0.68 -17.50 11.04
N ILE A 413 -0.52 -17.97 11.40
CA ILE A 413 -1.23 -17.55 12.62
C ILE A 413 -0.43 -17.96 13.87
N ALA A 414 0.10 -19.19 13.91
CA ALA A 414 0.97 -19.65 15.00
C ALA A 414 2.26 -18.82 15.09
N GLY A 415 2.86 -18.42 13.96
CA GLY A 415 4.00 -17.50 13.96
C GLY A 415 3.66 -16.11 14.49
N HIS A 416 2.46 -15.58 14.19
CA HIS A 416 1.98 -14.32 14.76
C HIS A 416 1.77 -14.39 16.28
N ALA A 417 1.43 -15.55 16.84
CA ALA A 417 1.28 -15.76 18.28
C ALA A 417 2.58 -15.51 19.09
N SER A 418 3.77 -15.57 18.46
CA SER A 418 5.04 -15.16 19.10
C SER A 418 4.97 -13.76 19.74
N LEU A 419 4.14 -12.86 19.17
CA LEU A 419 3.92 -11.52 19.70
C LEU A 419 3.18 -11.50 21.04
N GLY A 420 2.22 -12.41 21.24
CA GLY A 420 1.46 -12.50 22.48
C GLY A 420 2.28 -13.07 23.62
N PHE A 421 3.19 -14.02 23.36
CA PHE A 421 4.19 -14.45 24.35
C PHE A 421 5.05 -13.28 24.80
N GLU A 422 5.58 -12.46 23.88
CA GLU A 422 6.38 -11.30 24.25
C GLU A 422 5.60 -10.29 25.12
N ILE A 423 4.29 -10.12 24.88
CA ILE A 423 3.42 -9.28 25.71
C ILE A 423 3.36 -9.84 27.14
N LEU A 424 3.04 -11.14 27.29
CA LEU A 424 2.93 -11.79 28.60
C LEU A 424 4.26 -11.82 29.37
N GLU A 425 5.41 -11.90 28.68
CA GLU A 425 6.74 -11.80 29.29
C GLU A 425 7.04 -10.41 29.90
N MET A 426 6.40 -9.35 29.41
CA MET A 426 6.64 -7.97 29.85
C MET A 426 5.55 -7.44 30.78
N LEU A 427 4.32 -7.92 30.60
CA LEU A 427 3.16 -7.62 31.42
C LEU A 427 2.35 -8.92 31.61
N PRO A 428 2.67 -9.71 32.65
CA PRO A 428 1.85 -10.87 33.01
C PRO A 428 0.44 -10.42 33.37
N ASN A 429 -0.58 -11.04 32.76
CA ASN A 429 -1.99 -10.73 32.95
C ASN A 429 -2.38 -9.26 32.61
N PRO A 430 -2.30 -8.85 31.33
CA PRO A 430 -2.88 -7.57 30.91
C PRO A 430 -4.41 -7.61 31.04
N ASP A 431 -5.05 -6.51 31.47
CA ASP A 431 -6.52 -6.47 31.57
C ASP A 431 -7.18 -6.46 30.18
N VAL A 432 -6.58 -5.73 29.23
CA VAL A 432 -7.11 -5.52 27.89
C VAL A 432 -6.00 -5.55 26.85
N VAL A 433 -6.22 -6.21 25.71
CA VAL A 433 -5.32 -6.19 24.55
C VAL A 433 -6.07 -5.79 23.28
N VAL A 434 -5.58 -4.75 22.60
CA VAL A 434 -6.22 -4.14 21.42
C VAL A 434 -5.34 -4.39 20.19
N VAL A 435 -5.91 -5.01 19.16
CA VAL A 435 -5.17 -5.54 18.01
C VAL A 435 -5.81 -5.12 16.68
N CYS A 436 -5.02 -4.56 15.76
CA CYS A 436 -5.49 -4.26 14.41
C CYS A 436 -5.97 -5.54 13.69
N CYS A 437 -7.18 -5.51 13.16
CA CYS A 437 -7.79 -6.59 12.42
C CYS A 437 -7.94 -6.22 10.93
N GLY A 438 -7.60 -7.18 10.08
CA GLY A 438 -8.01 -7.21 8.67
C GLY A 438 -8.53 -8.62 8.42
N GLY A 439 -7.76 -9.45 7.72
CA GLY A 439 -8.10 -10.87 7.55
C GLY A 439 -8.01 -11.73 8.83
N GLY A 440 -7.96 -11.13 10.01
CA GLY A 440 -7.96 -11.79 11.33
C GLY A 440 -6.64 -12.42 11.82
N GLY A 441 -5.73 -12.83 10.94
CA GLY A 441 -4.62 -13.73 11.33
C GLY A 441 -3.67 -13.24 12.45
N LEU A 442 -3.50 -11.92 12.65
CA LEU A 442 -2.76 -11.37 13.79
C LEU A 442 -3.56 -11.51 15.10
N LEU A 443 -4.79 -10.99 15.07
CA LEU A 443 -5.74 -11.02 16.19
C LEU A 443 -5.96 -12.45 16.68
N ALA A 444 -6.21 -13.39 15.77
CA ALA A 444 -6.39 -14.80 16.08
C ALA A 444 -5.17 -15.40 16.82
N GLY A 445 -3.95 -15.18 16.30
CA GLY A 445 -2.72 -15.72 16.91
C GLY A 445 -2.43 -15.13 18.29
N VAL A 446 -2.58 -13.81 18.43
CA VAL A 446 -2.38 -13.10 19.71
C VAL A 446 -3.45 -13.48 20.74
N ALA A 447 -4.71 -13.57 20.33
CA ALA A 447 -5.81 -13.94 21.22
C ALA A 447 -5.67 -15.38 21.74
N ALA A 448 -5.35 -16.31 20.84
CA ALA A 448 -5.18 -17.72 21.17
C ALA A 448 -4.07 -17.94 22.21
N VAL A 449 -2.88 -17.36 22.02
CA VAL A 449 -1.79 -17.54 23.00
C VAL A 449 -2.12 -16.92 24.36
N ILE A 450 -2.76 -15.76 24.41
CA ILE A 450 -3.11 -15.11 25.68
C ILE A 450 -4.07 -15.99 26.48
N LYS A 451 -5.19 -16.42 25.86
CA LYS A 451 -6.16 -17.29 26.53
C LYS A 451 -5.55 -18.66 26.88
N LEU A 452 -4.83 -19.30 25.96
CA LEU A 452 -4.21 -20.62 26.20
C LEU A 452 -3.04 -20.59 27.21
N SER A 453 -2.47 -19.42 27.52
CA SER A 453 -1.47 -19.26 28.57
C SER A 453 -2.08 -19.02 29.97
N GLY A 454 -3.40 -19.13 30.11
CA GLY A 454 -4.12 -18.99 31.38
C GLY A 454 -4.64 -17.59 31.70
N CYS A 455 -4.48 -16.62 30.80
CA CYS A 455 -5.02 -15.26 30.98
C CYS A 455 -6.49 -15.21 30.52
N GLU A 456 -7.37 -15.97 31.19
CA GLU A 456 -8.79 -16.09 30.82
C GLU A 456 -9.56 -14.77 30.97
N ASP A 457 -9.24 -13.96 31.98
CA ASP A 457 -9.88 -12.66 32.24
C ASP A 457 -9.43 -11.53 31.31
N THR A 458 -8.33 -11.71 30.56
CA THR A 458 -7.85 -10.68 29.61
C THR A 458 -8.83 -10.50 28.47
N ARG A 459 -9.45 -9.31 28.35
CA ARG A 459 -10.35 -9.00 27.23
C ARG A 459 -9.55 -8.61 26.00
N ILE A 460 -9.88 -9.16 24.84
CA ILE A 460 -9.13 -8.94 23.60
C ILE A 460 -10.07 -8.34 22.55
N TYR A 461 -9.70 -7.18 22.01
CA TYR A 461 -10.49 -6.46 21.02
C TYR A 461 -9.78 -6.42 19.67
N GLY A 462 -10.49 -6.83 18.62
CA GLY A 462 -10.09 -6.58 17.24
C GLY A 462 -10.50 -5.18 16.81
N VAL A 463 -9.73 -4.53 15.94
CA VAL A 463 -10.11 -3.20 15.39
C VAL A 463 -10.06 -3.20 13.87
N GLU A 464 -11.19 -2.96 13.22
CA GLU A 464 -11.31 -2.81 11.76
C GLU A 464 -11.74 -1.36 11.39
N PRO A 465 -11.36 -0.85 10.20
CA PRO A 465 -11.95 0.36 9.67
C PRO A 465 -13.39 0.11 9.21
N GLU A 466 -14.30 1.06 9.41
CA GLU A 466 -15.71 0.95 8.98
C GLU A 466 -15.85 0.57 7.50
N GLY A 467 -15.00 1.13 6.63
CA GLY A 467 -15.00 0.88 5.19
C GLY A 467 -14.44 -0.50 4.77
N ALA A 468 -13.89 -1.29 5.68
CA ALA A 468 -13.42 -2.67 5.42
C ALA A 468 -13.65 -3.63 6.59
N CYS A 469 -14.83 -3.53 7.22
CA CYS A 469 -15.25 -4.28 8.41
C CYS A 469 -15.64 -5.75 8.14
N THR A 470 -14.73 -6.54 7.55
CA THR A 470 -15.00 -7.95 7.17
C THR A 470 -15.22 -8.87 8.36
N MET A 471 -14.39 -8.80 9.41
CA MET A 471 -14.49 -9.66 10.59
C MET A 471 -15.67 -9.27 11.47
N TYR A 472 -15.95 -7.97 11.63
CA TYR A 472 -17.12 -7.45 12.33
C TYR A 472 -18.43 -7.99 11.73
N LYS A 473 -18.58 -7.88 10.40
CA LYS A 473 -19.73 -8.46 9.70
C LYS A 473 -19.76 -9.98 9.80
N SER A 474 -18.60 -10.65 9.84
CA SER A 474 -18.53 -12.10 10.02
C SER A 474 -19.08 -12.55 11.38
N PHE A 475 -18.82 -11.78 12.44
CA PHE A 475 -19.39 -12.02 13.78
C PHE A 475 -20.92 -11.87 13.77
N ILE A 476 -21.45 -10.84 13.10
CA ILE A 476 -22.90 -10.61 12.98
C ILE A 476 -23.58 -11.71 12.14
N GLU A 477 -23.02 -12.06 10.99
CA GLU A 477 -23.57 -13.09 10.09
C GLU A 477 -23.25 -14.53 10.51
N LYS A 478 -22.45 -14.71 11.57
CA LYS A 478 -21.99 -16.00 12.11
C LYS A 478 -21.30 -16.91 11.09
N LYS A 479 -20.58 -16.31 10.14
CA LYS A 479 -19.76 -16.99 9.11
C LYS A 479 -18.73 -16.02 8.53
N PRO A 480 -17.63 -16.47 7.91
CA PRO A 480 -16.72 -15.58 7.18
C PRO A 480 -17.45 -14.86 6.02
N VAL A 481 -17.29 -13.54 5.92
CA VAL A 481 -17.89 -12.73 4.83
C VAL A 481 -16.85 -11.94 4.04
N GLY A 482 -17.24 -11.53 2.84
CA GLY A 482 -16.48 -10.63 1.97
C GLY A 482 -17.22 -9.33 1.63
N MET A 483 -16.47 -8.30 1.24
CA MET A 483 -17.01 -7.01 0.78
C MET A 483 -16.02 -6.26 -0.12
N ASP A 484 -16.52 -5.23 -0.82
CA ASP A 484 -15.71 -4.26 -1.54
C ASP A 484 -15.07 -3.26 -0.55
N SER A 485 -14.00 -3.74 0.09
CA SER A 485 -13.26 -3.07 1.17
C SER A 485 -12.48 -1.83 0.70
N LYS A 486 -12.72 -0.67 1.32
CA LYS A 486 -11.99 0.58 1.06
C LYS A 486 -11.75 1.36 2.35
N SER A 487 -10.48 1.68 2.63
CA SER A 487 -10.05 2.49 3.78
C SER A 487 -8.65 3.06 3.53
N VAL A 488 -8.29 4.15 4.20
CA VAL A 488 -6.89 4.60 4.35
C VAL A 488 -5.99 3.50 4.92
N ALA A 489 -6.51 2.66 5.80
CA ALA A 489 -5.84 1.50 6.37
C ALA A 489 -5.85 0.32 5.38
N SER A 490 -5.23 0.49 4.20
CA SER A 490 -5.21 -0.53 3.13
C SER A 490 -4.67 -1.91 3.53
N GLY A 491 -3.82 -2.02 4.56
CA GLY A 491 -3.37 -3.29 5.15
C GLY A 491 -4.43 -4.02 5.99
N LEU A 492 -5.51 -3.33 6.38
CA LEU A 492 -6.70 -3.85 7.07
C LEU A 492 -7.90 -3.99 6.12
N ALA A 493 -7.69 -3.88 4.80
CA ALA A 493 -8.75 -3.95 3.80
C ALA A 493 -8.68 -5.22 2.94
N PRO A 494 -8.76 -6.44 3.51
CA PRO A 494 -8.88 -7.65 2.71
C PRO A 494 -10.25 -7.69 2.02
N PRO A 495 -10.40 -8.47 0.93
CA PRO A 495 -11.70 -8.70 0.33
C PRO A 495 -12.62 -9.59 1.18
N PHE A 496 -12.09 -10.36 2.15
CA PHE A 496 -12.84 -11.24 3.04
C PHE A 496 -12.11 -11.51 4.37
N ALA A 497 -12.87 -11.93 5.39
CA ALA A 497 -12.34 -12.49 6.63
C ALA A 497 -11.85 -13.93 6.40
N GLY A 498 -10.68 -14.29 6.91
CA GLY A 498 -10.17 -15.67 6.81
C GLY A 498 -10.99 -16.63 7.68
N ALA A 499 -11.32 -17.82 7.15
CA ALA A 499 -12.10 -18.83 7.88
C ALA A 499 -11.40 -19.35 9.15
N LEU A 500 -10.09 -19.64 9.09
CA LEU A 500 -9.31 -20.07 10.27
C LEU A 500 -9.22 -18.95 11.32
N PRO A 501 -8.84 -17.70 10.97
CA PRO A 501 -8.91 -16.58 11.90
C PRO A 501 -10.31 -16.34 12.47
N TYR A 502 -11.36 -16.41 11.67
CA TYR A 502 -12.73 -16.21 12.13
C TYR A 502 -13.13 -17.20 13.22
N ALA A 503 -12.91 -18.51 12.99
CA ALA A 503 -13.24 -19.54 13.98
C ALA A 503 -12.43 -19.37 15.29
N MET A 504 -11.17 -18.98 15.20
CA MET A 504 -10.35 -18.66 16.37
C MET A 504 -10.81 -17.39 17.08
N CYS A 505 -11.17 -16.34 16.34
CA CYS A 505 -11.68 -15.09 16.92
C CYS A 505 -12.98 -15.33 17.68
N GLN A 506 -13.92 -16.14 17.16
CA GLN A 506 -15.14 -16.50 17.87
C GLN A 506 -14.89 -17.16 19.25
N LYS A 507 -13.74 -17.83 19.43
CA LYS A 507 -13.39 -18.53 20.68
C LYS A 507 -12.61 -17.66 21.67
N TYR A 508 -11.82 -16.70 21.19
CA TYR A 508 -10.79 -16.02 22.01
C TYR A 508 -10.89 -14.48 22.04
N VAL A 509 -11.73 -13.86 21.22
CA VAL A 509 -11.87 -12.40 21.08
C VAL A 509 -13.21 -11.95 21.66
N GLU A 510 -13.20 -10.84 22.40
CA GLU A 510 -14.37 -10.25 23.04
C GLU A 510 -15.30 -9.62 21.99
N GLU A 511 -14.77 -8.67 21.21
CA GLU A 511 -15.51 -7.91 20.21
C GLU A 511 -14.59 -7.42 19.09
N ILE A 512 -15.17 -7.15 17.91
CA ILE A 512 -14.52 -6.38 16.85
C ILE A 512 -15.08 -4.95 16.89
N VAL A 513 -14.22 -3.98 17.19
CA VAL A 513 -14.55 -2.56 17.28
C VAL A 513 -14.27 -1.87 15.94
N LEU A 514 -15.10 -0.88 15.59
CA LEU A 514 -14.94 -0.10 14.36
C LEU A 514 -14.37 1.29 14.63
N VAL A 515 -13.52 1.75 13.71
CA VAL A 515 -12.99 3.12 13.64
C VAL A 515 -13.17 3.72 12.26
N THR A 516 -13.38 5.03 12.19
CA THR A 516 -13.47 5.77 10.93
C THR A 516 -12.08 6.00 10.31
N ASP A 517 -12.04 6.27 9.00
CA ASP A 517 -10.79 6.66 8.32
C ASP A 517 -10.21 7.98 8.91
N ASP A 518 -11.05 8.88 9.41
CA ASP A 518 -10.60 10.14 10.03
C ASP A 518 -10.02 9.92 11.43
N GLU A 519 -10.62 9.03 12.24
CA GLU A 519 -10.05 8.60 13.53
C GLU A 519 -8.68 7.94 13.34
N ILE A 520 -8.51 7.11 12.30
CA ILE A 520 -7.22 6.52 11.91
C ILE A 520 -6.23 7.62 11.49
N ARG A 521 -6.66 8.62 10.70
CA ARG A 521 -5.79 9.73 10.29
C ARG A 521 -5.28 10.52 11.49
N SER A 522 -6.17 10.89 12.41
CA SER A 522 -5.80 11.59 13.65
C SER A 522 -4.84 10.76 14.51
N ALA A 523 -5.01 9.43 14.57
CA ALA A 523 -4.11 8.53 15.26
C ALA A 523 -2.69 8.51 14.64
N VAL A 524 -2.57 8.49 13.31
CA VAL A 524 -1.27 8.60 12.61
C VAL A 524 -0.57 9.91 12.97
N SER A 525 -1.28 11.04 12.88
CA SER A 525 -0.71 12.37 13.19
C SER A 525 -0.28 12.49 14.65
N ALA A 526 -1.06 11.95 15.58
CA ALA A 526 -0.75 11.93 17.00
C ALA A 526 0.48 11.08 17.34
N LEU A 527 0.60 9.89 16.73
CA LEU A 527 1.79 9.04 16.84
C LEU A 527 3.03 9.70 16.21
N TYR A 528 2.88 10.38 15.07
CA TYR A 528 3.98 11.12 14.45
C TYR A 528 4.50 12.27 15.34
N LYS A 529 3.59 13.04 15.97
CA LYS A 529 3.94 14.06 17.00
C LYS A 529 4.65 13.48 18.22
N ALA A 530 4.36 12.23 18.57
CA ALA A 530 5.02 11.47 19.62
C ALA A 530 6.41 10.92 19.22
N GLY A 531 6.84 11.11 17.96
CA GLY A 531 8.09 10.58 17.40
C GLY A 531 7.98 9.15 16.86
N LEU A 532 6.77 8.59 16.77
CA LEU A 532 6.51 7.22 16.32
C LEU A 532 5.99 7.21 14.88
N VAL A 533 6.81 6.71 13.94
CA VAL A 533 6.38 6.49 12.55
C VAL A 533 5.58 5.20 12.47
N VAL A 534 4.27 5.32 12.22
CA VAL A 534 3.30 4.23 12.18
C VAL A 534 2.40 4.41 10.96
N GLU A 535 2.10 3.33 10.24
CA GLU A 535 1.23 3.37 9.07
C GLU A 535 -0.26 3.41 9.49
N PRO A 536 -1.21 3.79 8.61
CA PRO A 536 -2.64 3.84 8.95
C PRO A 536 -3.20 2.50 9.44
N SER A 537 -2.77 1.38 8.86
CA SER A 537 -3.12 0.04 9.33
C SER A 537 -2.46 -0.35 10.65
N GLY A 538 -1.30 0.24 10.96
CA GLY A 538 -0.59 0.06 12.22
C GLY A 538 -1.17 0.87 13.38
N SER A 539 -1.90 1.94 13.10
CA SER A 539 -2.44 2.86 14.12
C SER A 539 -3.90 2.59 14.50
N ALA A 540 -4.63 1.70 13.80
CA ALA A 540 -6.06 1.47 14.06
C ALA A 540 -6.38 1.06 15.51
N ALA A 541 -5.59 0.16 16.11
CA ALA A 541 -5.73 -0.21 17.53
C ALA A 541 -5.56 0.99 18.48
N PHE A 542 -4.65 1.92 18.14
CA PHE A 542 -4.45 3.16 18.89
C PHE A 542 -5.60 4.15 18.65
N ALA A 543 -6.11 4.23 17.42
CA ALA A 543 -7.29 5.03 17.08
C ALA A 543 -8.52 4.62 17.91
N ALA A 544 -8.74 3.32 18.10
CA ALA A 544 -9.85 2.85 18.94
C ALA A 544 -9.69 3.26 20.41
N LEU A 545 -8.47 3.18 20.97
CA LEU A 545 -8.22 3.60 22.34
C LEU A 545 -8.41 5.11 22.53
N ILE A 546 -7.77 5.96 21.71
CA ILE A 546 -7.83 7.42 21.89
C ILE A 546 -9.24 8.00 21.65
N ASN A 547 -10.05 7.35 20.83
CA ASN A 547 -11.44 7.73 20.57
C ASN A 547 -12.44 7.02 21.51
N SER A 548 -11.97 6.46 22.63
CA SER A 548 -12.79 5.82 23.69
C SER A 548 -13.73 4.72 23.19
N LYS A 549 -13.31 3.97 22.16
CA LYS A 549 -14.10 2.86 21.57
C LYS A 549 -13.90 1.53 22.29
N ILE A 550 -12.94 1.44 23.21
CA ILE A 550 -12.64 0.24 24.00
C ILE A 550 -13.26 0.40 25.40
N PRO A 551 -14.19 -0.48 25.83
CA PRO A 551 -14.94 -0.31 27.07
C PRO A 551 -14.16 -0.72 28.33
N ASP A 552 -14.56 -0.14 29.47
CA ASP A 552 -14.09 -0.44 30.84
C ASP A 552 -12.55 -0.48 31.00
N VAL A 553 -11.85 0.45 30.37
CA VAL A 553 -10.39 0.59 30.43
C VAL A 553 -9.90 1.45 31.60
N ILE A 554 -10.78 2.11 32.36
CA ILE A 554 -10.40 3.02 33.45
C ILE A 554 -9.61 2.27 34.54
N GLY A 555 -8.40 2.76 34.85
CA GLY A 555 -7.49 2.15 35.82
C GLY A 555 -6.88 0.81 35.39
N LYS A 556 -7.10 0.37 34.14
CA LYS A 556 -6.66 -0.93 33.62
C LYS A 556 -5.33 -0.86 32.88
N ASN A 557 -4.64 -1.99 32.82
CA ASN A 557 -3.44 -2.20 32.01
C ASN A 557 -3.85 -2.62 30.58
N VAL A 558 -3.73 -1.69 29.63
CA VAL A 558 -4.22 -1.84 28.25
C VAL A 558 -3.04 -1.94 27.30
N VAL A 559 -2.87 -3.07 26.61
CA VAL A 559 -1.84 -3.24 25.58
C VAL A 559 -2.41 -2.88 24.20
N VAL A 560 -1.75 -1.99 23.49
CA VAL A 560 -2.10 -1.56 22.13
C VAL A 560 -0.99 -1.97 21.17
N ILE A 561 -1.33 -2.73 20.13
CA ILE A 561 -0.33 -3.21 19.15
C ILE A 561 -0.23 -2.24 17.97
N LEU A 562 0.91 -1.57 17.85
CA LEU A 562 1.23 -0.71 16.71
C LEU A 562 1.80 -1.56 15.56
N SER A 563 0.94 -2.14 14.73
CA SER A 563 1.30 -3.33 13.95
C SER A 563 2.30 -3.10 12.80
N GLY A 564 2.50 -1.88 12.33
CA GLY A 564 3.37 -1.59 11.18
C GLY A 564 3.70 -0.11 10.98
N GLY A 565 4.81 0.15 10.29
CA GLY A 565 5.35 1.49 10.02
C GLY A 565 5.80 1.69 8.57
N ASN A 566 5.33 0.89 7.61
CA ASN A 566 5.75 0.97 6.21
C ASN A 566 5.01 2.07 5.44
N VAL A 567 5.08 3.30 5.96
CA VAL A 567 4.49 4.50 5.39
C VAL A 567 5.59 5.38 4.78
N GLY A 568 5.38 5.85 3.54
CA GLY A 568 6.33 6.73 2.85
C GLY A 568 6.20 8.20 3.28
N LYS A 569 7.25 9.02 3.05
CA LYS A 569 7.20 10.47 3.30
C LYS A 569 6.01 11.13 2.60
N ASP A 570 5.80 10.82 1.33
CA ASP A 570 4.70 11.40 0.53
C ASP A 570 3.32 10.97 1.07
N GLU A 571 3.21 9.73 1.57
CA GLU A 571 2.01 9.21 2.20
C GLU A 571 1.74 9.95 3.54
N LEU A 572 2.78 10.17 4.37
CA LEU A 572 2.69 10.97 5.59
C LEU A 572 2.22 12.42 5.34
N THR A 573 2.60 13.06 4.22
CA THR A 573 2.11 14.42 3.89
C THR A 573 0.61 14.48 3.56
N SER A 574 -0.10 13.35 3.51
CA SER A 574 -1.56 13.30 3.30
C SER A 574 -2.38 13.18 4.59
N PHE A 575 -1.73 13.22 5.76
CA PHE A 575 -2.37 13.22 7.08
C PHE A 575 -2.45 14.64 7.64
N PRO A 576 -3.45 14.96 8.48
CA PRO A 576 -3.59 16.30 9.06
C PRO A 576 -2.41 16.63 9.99
N ASP A 577 -2.05 17.91 10.10
CA ASP A 577 -0.90 18.36 10.90
C ASP A 577 -1.03 18.06 12.40
#